data_AF-A0A8S9BWR1-F1
#
_entry.id   AF-A0A8S9BWR1-F1
#
_cell.length_a   1.000
_cell.length_b   1.000
_cell.length_c   1.000
_cell.angle_alpha   90.00
_cell.angle_beta   90.00
_cell.angle_gamma   90.00
#
_symmetry.space_group_name_H-M   'P 1'
#
loop_
_entity.id
_entity.type
_entity.pdbx_description
1 polymer ?
#
loop_
_entity_poly.entity_id
_entity_poly.type
_entity_poly.pdbx_seq_one_letter_code
_entity_poly.pdbx_strand_id
1 'polypeptide(L)'
;MPSFNILIVGGGLGGLATAVSLSKPGHHVTVLESTSKLQTIGGGITIPSNSMRCWDYLGLRERLREAADAKGPERRSFLRYTGEFVCDTASREKLYKYDSIVVHRAALQQFLVQAATEAGAEIKVNMRVIGLDESGTSPVAIIKGGQRIEADIIIGADGAKSMMRTLLDPKIQLKSSINIYRAVIPGATFRRDPELAPLLDRSTIWWGPHRCIVGIPVQDRNKMMELVNPDDLLVWKLNSLPALDTWVFRNGKVVLLGDSAHAMLPFSGQGHAMAIEDSICLAECLARAKSTSDIPKALEMFETIRKPRTMLVSEFGESMAHTWQLPDGEEQRKRDELFKKMPYFGTSNWDGKHVDELPGLPPDPLYFPYMLAHDVVDFVSENSRITKQPLIVRRQTDDSTHFGPRVQGNYFLEDTDLSCYFKLAAQPSASSEEAVMKAPLAAVQSLRAVKSYWS
;
A
#
# COMPACT_ATOMS: atom_id res chain seq x y z
N MET A 1 20.05 8.53 -22.50
CA MET A 1 19.24 9.55 -21.77
C MET A 1 20.20 10.42 -20.97
N PRO A 2 19.89 11.69 -20.70
CA PRO A 2 20.67 12.46 -19.73
C PRO A 2 20.64 11.77 -18.36
N SER A 3 21.76 11.86 -17.63
CA SER A 3 21.81 11.44 -16.23
C SER A 3 21.53 12.65 -15.34
N PHE A 4 20.82 12.43 -14.24
CA PHE A 4 20.49 13.44 -13.24
C PHE A 4 21.00 12.99 -11.87
N ASN A 5 21.40 13.94 -11.05
CA ASN A 5 21.68 13.73 -9.64
C ASN A 5 20.36 13.86 -8.86
N ILE A 6 19.92 12.77 -8.26
CA ILE A 6 18.60 12.67 -7.62
C ILE A 6 18.78 12.31 -6.15
N LEU A 7 18.21 13.14 -5.29
CA LEU A 7 18.19 12.91 -3.85
C LEU A 7 16.81 12.44 -3.42
N ILE A 8 16.74 11.29 -2.74
CA ILE A 8 15.50 10.75 -2.17
C ILE A 8 15.57 10.90 -0.64
N VAL A 9 14.63 11.63 -0.07
CA VAL A 9 14.52 11.84 1.38
C VAL A 9 13.57 10.79 1.96
N GLY A 10 14.11 9.74 2.57
CA GLY A 10 13.38 8.64 3.21
C GLY A 10 13.69 7.26 2.61
N GLY A 11 14.18 6.34 3.45
CA GLY A 11 14.49 4.94 3.10
C GLY A 11 13.33 3.96 3.34
N GLY A 12 12.09 4.44 3.20
CA GLY A 12 10.89 3.61 3.25
C GLY A 12 10.64 2.85 1.94
N LEU A 13 9.55 2.08 1.88
CA LEU A 13 9.20 1.28 0.70
C LEU A 13 9.09 2.13 -0.58
N GLY A 14 8.43 3.30 -0.50
CA GLY A 14 8.29 4.20 -1.63
C GLY A 14 9.62 4.79 -2.09
N GLY A 15 10.44 5.30 -1.15
CA GLY A 15 11.74 5.87 -1.48
C GLY A 15 12.71 4.85 -2.08
N LEU A 16 12.77 3.64 -1.53
CA LEU A 16 13.63 2.58 -2.07
C LEU A 16 13.15 2.05 -3.42
N ALA A 17 11.84 1.91 -3.63
CA ALA A 17 11.30 1.55 -4.95
C ALA A 17 11.62 2.62 -5.99
N THR A 18 11.47 3.90 -5.65
CA THR A 18 11.91 5.02 -6.50
C THR A 18 13.40 4.98 -6.78
N ALA A 19 14.22 4.58 -5.82
CA ALA A 19 15.65 4.40 -6.06
C ALA A 19 15.93 3.31 -7.09
N VAL A 20 15.24 2.17 -7.04
CA VAL A 20 15.33 1.13 -8.07
C VAL A 20 14.91 1.68 -9.45
N SER A 21 13.73 2.28 -9.53
CA SER A 21 13.14 2.75 -10.79
C SER A 21 13.96 3.85 -11.47
N LEU A 22 14.67 4.69 -10.71
CA LEU A 22 15.48 5.78 -11.25
C LEU A 22 16.95 5.40 -11.48
N SER A 23 17.50 4.44 -10.73
CA SER A 23 18.89 4.02 -10.95
C SER A 23 19.03 3.12 -12.18
N LYS A 24 18.01 2.30 -12.49
CA LYS A 24 18.02 1.40 -13.66
C LYS A 24 18.23 2.13 -15.01
N PRO A 25 17.58 3.28 -15.28
CA PRO A 25 17.87 4.08 -16.48
C PRO A 25 19.23 4.82 -16.46
N GLY A 26 20.00 4.75 -15.37
CA GLY A 26 21.34 5.30 -15.25
C GLY A 26 21.45 6.65 -14.52
N HIS A 27 20.43 7.09 -13.77
CA HIS A 27 20.54 8.29 -12.94
C HIS A 27 21.41 8.05 -11.69
N HIS A 28 22.04 9.10 -11.18
CA HIS A 28 22.80 9.05 -9.93
C HIS A 28 21.86 9.28 -8.75
N VAL A 29 21.48 8.21 -8.07
CA VAL A 29 20.50 8.26 -6.99
C VAL A 29 21.15 8.10 -5.62
N THR A 30 20.87 9.03 -4.71
CA THR A 30 21.21 8.92 -3.29
C THR A 30 19.94 8.92 -2.43
N VAL A 31 19.77 7.89 -1.60
CA VAL A 31 18.71 7.80 -0.59
C VAL A 31 19.26 8.26 0.76
N LEU A 32 18.58 9.21 1.38
CA LEU A 32 18.88 9.71 2.72
C LEU A 32 17.85 9.18 3.71
N GLU A 33 18.29 8.29 4.61
CA GLU A 33 17.49 7.75 5.69
C GLU A 33 17.89 8.39 7.03
N SER A 34 16.90 8.87 7.78
CA SER A 34 17.10 9.58 9.03
C SER A 34 17.55 8.70 10.21
N THR A 35 17.17 7.42 10.19
CA THR A 35 17.48 6.43 11.23
C THR A 35 18.88 5.83 11.04
N SER A 36 19.43 5.25 12.10
CA SER A 36 20.78 4.63 12.07
C SER A 36 20.83 3.28 11.37
N LYS A 37 19.67 2.66 11.14
CA LYS A 37 19.51 1.38 10.49
C LYS A 37 18.17 1.32 9.79
N LEU A 38 18.15 0.73 8.60
CA LEU A 38 16.92 0.45 7.88
C LEU A 38 16.19 -0.68 8.61
N GLN A 39 15.16 -0.31 9.37
CA GLN A 39 14.29 -1.26 10.04
C GLN A 39 12.86 -0.78 9.91
N THR A 40 12.01 -1.58 9.28
CA THR A 40 10.56 -1.44 9.45
C THR A 40 10.10 -2.36 10.57
N ILE A 41 9.56 -1.76 11.62
CA ILE A 41 8.67 -2.45 12.55
C ILE A 41 7.32 -2.61 11.84
N GLY A 42 6.76 -3.83 11.81
CA GLY A 42 5.45 -4.08 11.21
C GLY A 42 5.21 -5.56 10.89
N GLY A 43 3.98 -5.89 10.48
CA GLY A 43 3.61 -7.25 10.07
C GLY A 43 3.48 -7.40 8.55
N GLY A 44 2.70 -8.39 8.12
CA GLY A 44 2.46 -8.68 6.71
C GLY A 44 1.83 -7.51 5.94
N ILE A 45 2.32 -7.30 4.72
CA ILE A 45 1.75 -6.40 3.72
C ILE A 45 1.30 -7.19 2.50
N THR A 46 0.08 -6.94 2.05
CA THR A 46 -0.44 -7.50 0.82
C THR A 46 0.08 -6.69 -0.36
N ILE A 47 0.60 -7.38 -1.38
CA ILE A 47 1.02 -6.80 -2.66
C ILE A 47 -0.09 -7.10 -3.67
N PRO A 48 -0.97 -6.14 -4.00
CA PRO A 48 -2.09 -6.35 -4.90
C PRO A 48 -1.64 -6.44 -6.37
N SER A 49 -2.53 -6.93 -7.25
CA SER A 49 -2.26 -7.20 -8.67
C SER A 49 -1.68 -6.00 -9.44
N ASN A 50 -2.17 -4.77 -9.21
CA ASN A 50 -1.64 -3.54 -9.80
C ASN A 50 -0.19 -3.29 -9.40
N SER A 51 0.17 -3.59 -8.15
CA SER A 51 1.56 -3.52 -7.69
C SER A 51 2.39 -4.67 -8.25
N MET A 52 1.86 -5.90 -8.31
CA MET A 52 2.55 -7.04 -8.93
C MET A 52 2.94 -6.79 -10.38
N ARG A 53 2.12 -6.05 -11.13
CA ARG A 53 2.47 -5.57 -12.47
C ARG A 53 3.68 -4.63 -12.47
N CYS A 54 3.73 -3.72 -11.51
CA CYS A 54 4.87 -2.81 -11.34
C CYS A 54 6.17 -3.59 -11.07
N TRP A 55 6.11 -4.63 -10.24
CA TRP A 55 7.26 -5.49 -9.97
C TRP A 55 7.71 -6.29 -11.21
N ASP A 56 6.77 -6.67 -12.07
CA ASP A 56 7.06 -7.33 -13.36
C ASP A 56 7.74 -6.38 -14.33
N TYR A 57 7.24 -5.14 -14.42
CA TYR A 57 7.88 -4.07 -15.21
C TYR A 57 9.33 -3.83 -14.75
N LEU A 58 9.57 -3.88 -13.45
CA LEU A 58 10.91 -3.78 -12.89
C LEU A 58 11.72 -5.08 -13.06
N GLY A 59 11.21 -6.17 -13.62
CA GLY A 59 11.90 -7.46 -13.72
C GLY A 59 12.23 -8.08 -12.35
N LEU A 60 11.45 -7.73 -11.33
CA LEU A 60 11.66 -8.10 -9.93
C LEU A 60 10.57 -9.02 -9.38
N ARG A 61 9.53 -9.31 -10.17
CA ARG A 61 8.37 -10.11 -9.78
C ARG A 61 8.73 -11.48 -9.22
N GLU A 62 9.55 -12.25 -9.93
CA GLU A 62 9.89 -13.62 -9.50
C GLU A 62 10.73 -13.62 -8.22
N ARG A 63 11.74 -12.74 -8.12
CA ARG A 63 12.51 -12.57 -6.88
C ARG A 63 11.63 -12.12 -5.70
N LEU A 64 10.64 -11.26 -5.97
CA LEU A 64 9.68 -10.84 -4.95
C LEU A 64 8.78 -12.01 -4.51
N ARG A 65 8.38 -12.90 -5.42
CA ARG A 65 7.61 -14.11 -5.09
C ARG A 65 8.43 -15.07 -4.23
N GLU A 66 9.72 -15.23 -4.52
CA GLU A 66 10.63 -16.04 -3.69
C GLU A 66 10.80 -15.45 -2.28
N ALA A 67 10.75 -14.13 -2.18
CA ALA A 67 10.77 -13.40 -0.92
C ALA A 67 9.41 -13.37 -0.21
N ALA A 68 8.32 -13.81 -0.87
CA ALA A 68 6.99 -13.79 -0.28
C ALA A 68 6.88 -14.78 0.87
N ASP A 69 6.00 -14.45 1.82
CA ASP A 69 5.66 -15.34 2.92
C ASP A 69 4.55 -16.28 2.49
N ALA A 70 3.53 -15.79 1.78
CA ALA A 70 2.44 -16.66 1.34
C ALA A 70 1.81 -16.14 0.05
N LYS A 71 1.09 -17.04 -0.64
CA LYS A 71 0.04 -16.61 -1.58
C LYS A 71 -0.99 -15.79 -0.81
N GLY A 72 -1.56 -14.79 -1.45
CA GLY A 72 -2.71 -14.09 -0.91
C GLY A 72 -3.84 -15.07 -0.58
N PRO A 73 -4.65 -14.81 0.46
CA PRO A 73 -5.73 -15.71 0.82
C PRO A 73 -6.76 -15.78 -0.32
N GLU A 74 -7.05 -16.99 -0.80
CA GLU A 74 -8.00 -17.23 -1.89
C GLU A 74 -9.46 -16.92 -1.51
N ARG A 75 -9.71 -16.72 -0.20
CA ARG A 75 -11.00 -16.37 0.36
C ARG A 75 -10.86 -15.22 1.36
N ARG A 76 -11.83 -14.33 1.34
CA ARG A 76 -12.02 -13.29 2.34
C ARG A 76 -13.42 -13.40 2.92
N SER A 77 -13.51 -13.60 4.23
CA SER A 77 -14.78 -13.71 4.95
C SER A 77 -15.08 -12.42 5.71
N PHE A 78 -16.33 -11.97 5.63
CA PHE A 78 -16.84 -10.83 6.39
C PHE A 78 -17.84 -11.33 7.43
N LEU A 79 -17.54 -11.03 8.69
CA LEU A 79 -18.36 -11.42 9.84
C LEU A 79 -18.74 -10.16 10.62
N ARG A 80 -19.83 -10.25 11.36
CA ARG A 80 -20.09 -9.38 12.49
C ARG A 80 -19.18 -9.71 13.65
N TYR A 81 -18.95 -8.73 14.52
CA TYR A 81 -18.27 -8.93 15.80
C TYR A 81 -18.96 -9.97 16.68
N THR A 82 -20.26 -10.21 16.47
CA THR A 82 -21.02 -11.27 17.13
C THR A 82 -20.67 -12.67 16.63
N GLY A 83 -19.84 -12.79 15.60
CA GLY A 83 -19.54 -14.04 14.89
C GLY A 83 -20.55 -14.40 13.80
N GLU A 84 -21.59 -13.58 13.61
CA GLU A 84 -22.54 -13.79 12.51
C GLU A 84 -21.85 -13.63 11.16
N PHE A 85 -21.95 -14.65 10.31
CA PHE A 85 -21.45 -14.60 8.95
C PHE A 85 -22.28 -13.63 8.09
N VAL A 86 -21.62 -12.75 7.35
CA VAL A 86 -22.27 -11.84 6.40
C VAL A 86 -22.08 -12.35 4.98
N CYS A 87 -20.85 -12.44 4.51
CA CYS A 87 -20.55 -12.93 3.17
C CYS A 87 -19.09 -13.40 3.03
N ASP A 88 -18.83 -14.09 1.93
CA ASP A 88 -17.49 -14.38 1.44
C ASP A 88 -17.25 -13.70 0.11
N THR A 89 -15.98 -13.37 -0.14
CA THR A 89 -15.50 -13.08 -1.48
C THR A 89 -14.34 -13.98 -1.85
N ALA A 90 -14.33 -14.46 -3.09
CA ALA A 90 -13.19 -15.15 -3.67
C ALA A 90 -12.07 -14.15 -3.99
N SER A 91 -10.82 -14.62 -3.96
CA SER A 91 -9.72 -13.91 -4.60
C SER A 91 -10.00 -13.83 -6.10
N ARG A 92 -10.06 -12.60 -6.59
CA ARG A 92 -10.35 -12.25 -7.98
C ARG A 92 -9.07 -11.99 -8.77
N GLU A 93 -7.92 -12.34 -8.23
CA GLU A 93 -6.60 -12.18 -8.85
C GLU A 93 -6.47 -12.79 -10.25
N LYS A 94 -7.16 -13.92 -10.50
CA LYS A 94 -7.24 -14.52 -11.84
C LYS A 94 -7.89 -13.56 -12.86
N LEU A 95 -8.72 -12.61 -12.41
CA LEU A 95 -9.27 -11.53 -13.24
C LEU A 95 -8.29 -10.38 -13.51
N TYR A 96 -7.08 -10.38 -12.97
CA TYR A 96 -6.16 -9.26 -13.20
C TYR A 96 -4.85 -9.70 -13.85
N LYS A 97 -4.75 -10.99 -14.26
CA LYS A 97 -3.56 -11.65 -14.84
C LYS A 97 -2.34 -11.70 -13.90
N TYR A 98 -2.37 -10.94 -12.81
CA TYR A 98 -1.41 -10.91 -11.73
C TYR A 98 -2.08 -11.38 -10.45
N ASP A 99 -1.39 -12.23 -9.71
CA ASP A 99 -1.80 -12.62 -8.37
C ASP A 99 -1.53 -11.53 -7.34
N SER A 100 -1.88 -11.83 -6.10
CA SER A 100 -1.52 -11.08 -4.91
C SER A 100 -0.72 -12.00 -4.00
N ILE A 101 0.29 -11.43 -3.38
CA ILE A 101 1.14 -12.12 -2.41
C ILE A 101 1.14 -11.34 -1.12
N VAL A 102 1.47 -12.02 -0.03
CA VAL A 102 1.74 -11.38 1.25
C VAL A 102 3.23 -11.49 1.54
N VAL A 103 3.82 -10.35 1.89
CA VAL A 103 5.25 -10.24 2.20
C VAL A 103 5.41 -9.53 3.53
N HIS A 104 6.39 -9.93 4.33
CA HIS A 104 6.72 -9.23 5.56
C HIS A 104 7.31 -7.87 5.21
N ARG A 105 6.84 -6.80 5.88
CA ARG A 105 7.27 -5.44 5.55
C ARG A 105 8.78 -5.25 5.62
N ALA A 106 9.44 -5.86 6.62
CA ALA A 106 10.89 -5.80 6.75
C ALA A 106 11.62 -6.61 5.68
N ALA A 107 11.07 -7.75 5.27
CA ALA A 107 11.64 -8.53 4.17
C ALA A 107 11.53 -7.77 2.85
N LEU A 108 10.37 -7.14 2.59
CA LEU A 108 10.16 -6.28 1.44
C LEU A 108 11.10 -5.07 1.43
N GLN A 109 11.34 -4.43 2.58
CA GLN A 109 12.30 -3.34 2.68
C GLN A 109 13.71 -3.83 2.36
N GLN A 110 14.16 -4.94 2.95
CA GLN A 110 15.48 -5.52 2.69
C GLN A 110 15.66 -5.90 1.22
N PHE A 111 14.64 -6.52 0.62
CA PHE A 111 14.58 -6.82 -0.80
C PHE A 111 14.79 -5.55 -1.65
N LEU A 112 14.08 -4.47 -1.31
CA LEU A 112 14.20 -3.19 -2.01
C LEU A 112 15.57 -2.51 -1.80
N VAL A 113 16.17 -2.64 -0.62
CA VAL A 113 17.55 -2.17 -0.36
C VAL A 113 18.51 -2.88 -1.29
N GLN A 114 18.45 -4.22 -1.33
CA GLN A 114 19.29 -5.02 -2.21
C GLN A 114 19.07 -4.63 -3.69
N ALA A 115 17.82 -4.57 -4.14
CA ALA A 115 17.50 -4.21 -5.52
C ALA A 115 17.96 -2.80 -5.89
N ALA A 116 17.86 -1.84 -4.97
CA ALA A 116 18.29 -0.46 -5.20
C ALA A 116 19.83 -0.37 -5.29
N THR A 117 20.55 -1.04 -4.40
CA THR A 117 22.01 -1.10 -4.43
C THR A 117 22.52 -1.82 -5.69
N GLU A 118 21.90 -2.94 -6.08
CA GLU A 118 22.21 -3.64 -7.33
C GLU A 118 21.97 -2.76 -8.57
N ALA A 119 20.97 -1.88 -8.53
CA ALA A 119 20.69 -0.91 -9.58
C ALA A 119 21.64 0.31 -9.56
N GLY A 120 22.51 0.45 -8.55
CA GLY A 120 23.50 1.53 -8.45
C GLY A 120 23.13 2.69 -7.51
N ALA A 121 22.05 2.58 -6.73
CA ALA A 121 21.68 3.61 -5.76
C ALA A 121 22.61 3.61 -4.54
N GLU A 122 23.00 4.79 -4.07
CA GLU A 122 23.70 4.98 -2.81
C GLU A 122 22.68 5.18 -1.67
N ILE A 123 22.79 4.42 -0.58
CA ILE A 123 21.87 4.55 0.57
C ILE A 123 22.66 4.99 1.81
N LYS A 124 22.31 6.16 2.35
CA LYS A 124 22.97 6.76 3.52
C LYS A 124 22.01 6.83 4.71
N VAL A 125 22.40 6.25 5.82
CA VAL A 125 21.70 6.30 7.12
C VAL A 125 22.18 7.48 7.97
N ASN A 126 21.45 7.82 9.04
CA ASN A 126 21.69 8.99 9.89
C ASN A 126 21.63 10.35 9.16
N MET A 127 20.95 10.41 8.02
CA MET A 127 20.85 11.58 7.15
C MET A 127 19.49 12.28 7.31
N ARG A 128 19.21 12.81 8.51
CA ARG A 128 17.96 13.54 8.74
C ARG A 128 17.98 14.89 8.02
N VAL A 129 17.17 15.04 6.97
CA VAL A 129 16.90 16.34 6.34
C VAL A 129 16.02 17.19 7.26
N ILE A 130 16.39 18.46 7.44
CA ILE A 130 15.70 19.43 8.31
C ILE A 130 15.26 20.70 7.58
N GLY A 131 15.63 20.86 6.31
CA GLY A 131 15.35 22.05 5.54
C GLY A 131 15.82 21.92 4.10
N LEU A 132 15.46 22.93 3.30
CA LEU A 132 15.90 23.12 1.92
C LEU A 132 16.54 24.51 1.80
N ASP A 133 17.58 24.63 0.99
CA ASP A 133 18.14 25.93 0.58
C ASP A 133 17.82 26.18 -0.91
N GLU A 134 17.43 27.41 -1.20
CA GLU A 134 16.88 27.89 -2.47
C GLU A 134 17.57 29.16 -2.97
N SER A 135 18.70 29.53 -2.38
CA SER A 135 19.48 30.67 -2.84
C SER A 135 20.05 30.48 -4.26
N GLY A 136 20.05 29.25 -4.78
CA GLY A 136 20.55 28.88 -6.12
C GLY A 136 19.49 28.28 -7.04
N THR A 137 19.93 27.87 -8.24
CA THR A 137 19.09 27.24 -9.28
C THR A 137 18.75 25.78 -9.01
N SER A 138 19.64 25.08 -8.31
CA SER A 138 19.47 23.68 -7.92
C SER A 138 18.95 23.60 -6.48
N PRO A 139 18.04 22.66 -6.16
CA PRO A 139 17.62 22.45 -4.78
C PRO A 139 18.75 21.83 -3.94
N VAL A 140 18.85 22.26 -2.68
CA VAL A 140 19.83 21.75 -1.72
C VAL A 140 19.13 21.25 -0.46
N ALA A 141 19.39 20.00 -0.08
CA ALA A 141 18.94 19.45 1.21
C ALA A 141 19.89 19.86 2.34
N ILE A 142 19.31 20.32 3.45
CA ILE A 142 20.04 20.64 4.69
C ILE A 142 19.88 19.47 5.66
N ILE A 143 21.00 18.84 6.03
CA ILE A 143 21.03 17.71 6.95
C ILE A 143 21.25 18.20 8.39
N LYS A 144 20.63 17.51 9.36
CA LYS A 144 20.90 17.73 10.78
C LYS A 144 22.40 17.58 11.04
N GLY A 145 23.04 18.64 11.54
CA GLY A 145 24.50 18.72 11.67
C GLY A 145 25.16 19.69 10.69
N GLY A 146 24.41 20.26 9.75
CA GLY A 146 24.85 21.37 8.88
C GLY A 146 25.39 20.95 7.52
N GLN A 147 25.51 19.65 7.24
CA GLN A 147 25.86 19.18 5.89
C GLN A 147 24.79 19.61 4.87
N ARG A 148 25.24 19.99 3.68
CA ARG A 148 24.41 20.45 2.56
C ARG A 148 24.65 19.53 1.36
N ILE A 149 23.59 19.09 0.71
CA ILE A 149 23.66 18.18 -0.44
C ILE A 149 22.82 18.77 -1.57
N GLU A 150 23.49 19.18 -2.65
CA GLU A 150 22.86 19.66 -3.88
C GLU A 150 22.45 18.49 -4.79
N ALA A 151 21.34 18.66 -5.50
CA ALA A 151 20.86 17.69 -6.49
C ALA A 151 20.10 18.42 -7.62
N ASP A 152 19.92 17.75 -8.76
CA ASP A 152 19.04 18.25 -9.83
C ASP A 152 17.56 18.15 -9.44
N ILE A 153 17.23 17.15 -8.60
CA ILE A 153 15.88 16.83 -8.11
C ILE A 153 15.98 16.35 -6.65
N ILE A 154 15.05 16.81 -5.80
CA ILE A 154 14.82 16.23 -4.47
C ILE A 154 13.44 15.61 -4.41
N ILE A 155 13.36 14.36 -3.96
CA ILE A 155 12.13 13.59 -3.84
C ILE A 155 11.83 13.36 -2.35
N GLY A 156 10.76 13.93 -1.84
CA GLY A 156 10.28 13.68 -0.48
C GLY A 156 9.50 12.37 -0.41
N ALA A 157 10.08 11.36 0.23
CA ALA A 157 9.49 10.03 0.49
C ALA A 157 9.55 9.66 1.98
N ASP A 158 9.52 10.67 2.85
CA ASP A 158 9.76 10.62 4.30
C ASP A 158 8.50 10.30 5.14
N GLY A 159 7.48 9.73 4.49
CA GLY A 159 6.34 9.10 5.15
C GLY A 159 5.26 10.06 5.63
N ALA A 160 4.29 9.53 6.38
CA ALA A 160 3.12 10.32 6.81
C ALA A 160 3.48 11.52 7.69
N LYS A 161 4.60 11.47 8.43
CA LYS A 161 5.08 12.60 9.27
C LYS A 161 6.11 13.47 8.54
N SER A 162 5.97 13.56 7.22
CA SER A 162 6.93 14.18 6.32
C SER A 162 7.31 15.61 6.73
N MET A 163 8.61 15.83 6.91
CA MET A 163 9.20 17.15 7.05
C MET A 163 9.11 17.90 5.71
N MET A 164 9.35 17.19 4.60
CA MET A 164 9.28 17.76 3.25
C MET A 164 7.89 18.36 2.96
N ARG A 165 6.84 17.69 3.43
CA ARG A 165 5.46 18.16 3.35
C ARG A 165 5.24 19.41 4.21
N THR A 166 5.78 19.45 5.42
CA THR A 166 5.71 20.64 6.28
C THR A 166 6.45 21.84 5.65
N LEU A 167 7.52 21.63 4.89
CA LEU A 167 8.20 22.71 4.15
C LEU A 167 7.37 23.26 2.98
N LEU A 168 6.46 22.46 2.45
CA LEU A 168 5.54 22.86 1.39
C LEU A 168 4.32 23.61 1.96
N ASP A 169 3.67 23.04 2.97
CA ASP A 169 2.56 23.66 3.69
C ASP A 169 2.76 23.51 5.21
N PRO A 170 3.29 24.54 5.89
CA PRO A 170 3.50 24.50 7.33
C PRO A 170 2.20 24.45 8.16
N LYS A 171 1.06 24.80 7.57
CA LYS A 171 -0.24 24.84 8.26
C LYS A 171 -0.94 23.48 8.24
N ILE A 172 -0.53 22.59 7.35
CA ILE A 172 -1.20 21.30 7.18
C ILE A 172 -0.93 20.40 8.39
N GLN A 173 -2.01 19.85 8.95
CA GLN A 173 -1.92 18.94 10.08
C GLN A 173 -2.35 17.53 9.68
N LEU A 174 -1.69 16.55 10.28
CA LEU A 174 -2.09 15.16 10.21
C LEU A 174 -3.49 14.98 10.80
N LYS A 175 -4.38 14.33 10.05
CA LYS A 175 -5.68 13.93 10.57
C LYS A 175 -5.59 12.49 11.05
N SER A 176 -5.64 12.30 12.36
CA SER A 176 -5.74 10.98 12.98
C SER A 176 -7.22 10.66 13.24
N SER A 177 -7.85 9.91 12.34
CA SER A 177 -9.25 9.49 12.51
C SER A 177 -9.40 8.07 13.06
N ILE A 178 -8.34 7.24 13.01
CA ILE A 178 -8.39 5.82 13.38
C ILE A 178 -7.07 5.39 14.05
N ASN A 179 -7.19 4.72 15.19
CA ASN A 179 -6.08 4.01 15.83
C ASN A 179 -6.02 2.58 15.30
N ILE A 180 -4.83 2.11 14.93
CA ILE A 180 -4.60 0.72 14.52
C ILE A 180 -3.69 0.00 15.49
N TYR A 181 -4.18 -1.11 15.99
CA TYR A 181 -3.50 -2.01 16.90
C TYR A 181 -3.14 -3.27 16.15
N ARG A 182 -1.93 -3.78 16.38
CA ARG A 182 -1.38 -4.90 15.62
C ARG A 182 -0.87 -5.97 16.57
N ALA A 183 -1.17 -7.21 16.23
CA ALA A 183 -0.67 -8.39 16.91
C ALA A 183 -0.31 -9.46 15.87
N VAL A 184 0.71 -10.27 16.17
CA VAL A 184 0.98 -11.52 15.46
C VAL A 184 0.66 -12.63 16.45
N ILE A 185 -0.17 -13.58 16.05
CA ILE A 185 -0.48 -14.75 16.87
C ILE A 185 0.05 -16.01 16.17
N PRO A 186 0.85 -16.84 16.87
CA PRO A 186 1.40 -18.05 16.30
C PRO A 186 0.33 -19.01 15.77
N GLY A 187 0.63 -19.64 14.64
CA GLY A 187 -0.23 -20.62 13.98
C GLY A 187 -0.69 -21.78 14.84
N ALA A 188 0.24 -22.27 15.67
CA ALA A 188 -0.01 -23.36 16.59
C ALA A 188 -1.16 -23.06 17.55
N THR A 189 -1.42 -21.78 17.85
CA THR A 189 -2.55 -21.36 18.68
C THR A 189 -3.89 -21.58 17.96
N PHE A 190 -3.98 -21.24 16.67
CA PHE A 190 -5.18 -21.47 15.85
C PHE A 190 -5.44 -22.96 15.62
N ARG A 191 -4.38 -23.72 15.33
CA ARG A 191 -4.49 -25.17 15.03
C ARG A 191 -5.01 -25.99 16.22
N ARG A 192 -4.84 -25.51 17.46
CA ARG A 192 -5.31 -26.17 18.68
C ARG A 192 -6.81 -26.01 18.93
N ASP A 193 -7.48 -25.07 18.26
CA ASP A 193 -8.91 -24.80 18.40
C ASP A 193 -9.64 -25.07 17.06
N PRO A 194 -10.51 -26.10 16.98
CA PRO A 194 -11.28 -26.40 15.78
C PRO A 194 -12.15 -25.25 15.23
N GLU A 195 -12.57 -24.31 16.08
CA GLU A 195 -13.34 -23.13 15.65
C GLU A 195 -12.43 -22.06 15.00
N LEU A 196 -11.16 -22.01 15.37
CA LEU A 196 -10.20 -21.00 14.91
C LEU A 196 -9.33 -21.51 13.76
N ALA A 197 -9.06 -22.81 13.67
CA ALA A 197 -8.24 -23.39 12.61
C ALA A 197 -8.65 -22.96 11.18
N PRO A 198 -9.97 -22.89 10.82
CA PRO A 198 -10.39 -22.45 9.48
C PRO A 198 -10.06 -20.99 9.14
N LEU A 199 -9.63 -20.18 10.12
CA LEU A 199 -9.19 -18.80 9.91
C LEU A 199 -7.77 -18.72 9.33
N LEU A 200 -6.99 -19.80 9.36
CA LEU A 200 -5.67 -19.85 8.72
C LEU A 200 -5.76 -19.98 7.19
N ASP A 201 -6.90 -20.40 6.65
CA ASP A 201 -7.09 -20.62 5.21
C ASP A 201 -7.62 -19.38 4.48
N ARG A 202 -7.92 -18.30 5.21
CA ARG A 202 -8.64 -17.13 4.67
C ARG A 202 -8.29 -15.85 5.39
N SER A 203 -8.43 -14.72 4.70
CA SER A 203 -8.53 -13.44 5.41
C SER A 203 -9.92 -13.29 6.03
N THR A 204 -9.99 -12.80 7.26
CA THR A 204 -11.27 -12.60 7.95
C THR A 204 -11.37 -11.18 8.46
N ILE A 205 -12.50 -10.53 8.20
CA ILE A 205 -12.80 -9.17 8.65
C ILE A 205 -14.04 -9.23 9.54
N TRP A 206 -13.87 -8.81 10.80
CA TRP A 206 -14.96 -8.66 11.74
C TRP A 206 -15.38 -7.19 11.84
N TRP A 207 -16.65 -6.92 11.55
CA TRP A 207 -17.26 -5.60 11.64
C TRP A 207 -17.97 -5.41 12.97
N GLY A 208 -17.72 -4.29 13.63
CA GLY A 208 -18.49 -3.90 14.78
C GLY A 208 -18.60 -2.39 14.96
N PRO A 209 -19.34 -1.95 15.98
CA PRO A 209 -19.60 -0.54 16.22
C PRO A 209 -18.28 0.19 16.46
N HIS A 210 -17.96 1.17 15.59
CA HIS A 210 -16.79 2.05 15.68
C HIS A 210 -15.42 1.36 15.57
N ARG A 211 -15.37 0.06 15.26
CA ARG A 211 -14.13 -0.73 15.16
C ARG A 211 -14.30 -1.95 14.26
N CYS A 212 -13.20 -2.39 13.66
CA CYS A 212 -13.14 -3.64 12.91
C CYS A 212 -11.82 -4.36 13.15
N ILE A 213 -11.84 -5.69 13.06
CA ILE A 213 -10.65 -6.53 13.14
C ILE A 213 -10.42 -7.16 11.77
N VAL A 214 -9.16 -7.17 11.31
CA VAL A 214 -8.73 -7.85 10.09
C VAL A 214 -7.67 -8.87 10.49
N GLY A 215 -7.95 -10.16 10.27
CA GLY A 215 -7.02 -11.27 10.42
C GLY A 215 -6.53 -11.73 9.05
N ILE A 216 -5.22 -11.85 8.89
CA ILE A 216 -4.57 -12.28 7.64
C ILE A 216 -3.55 -13.37 7.97
N PRO A 217 -3.67 -14.57 7.40
CA PRO A 217 -2.66 -15.61 7.50
C PRO A 217 -1.34 -15.13 6.88
N VAL A 218 -0.23 -15.42 7.55
CA VAL A 218 1.14 -15.07 7.16
C VAL A 218 2.05 -16.26 7.46
N GLN A 219 3.06 -16.53 6.66
CA GLN A 219 3.94 -17.68 6.90
C GLN A 219 4.88 -17.43 8.08
N ASP A 220 5.06 -18.47 8.90
CA ASP A 220 5.89 -18.49 10.09
C ASP A 220 7.33 -18.81 9.65
N ARG A 221 8.05 -17.80 9.15
CA ARG A 221 9.50 -17.90 9.19
C ARG A 221 9.89 -17.70 10.64
N ASN A 222 10.69 -18.59 11.22
CA ASN A 222 11.30 -18.51 12.56
C ASN A 222 11.80 -17.10 12.99
N LYS A 223 11.97 -16.16 12.05
CA LYS A 223 12.23 -14.73 12.27
C LYS A 223 11.05 -13.90 12.79
N MET A 224 9.79 -14.31 12.62
CA MET A 224 8.62 -13.53 13.06
C MET A 224 8.49 -13.53 14.59
N MET A 225 8.85 -14.66 15.24
CA MET A 225 8.89 -14.83 16.69
C MET A 225 10.06 -14.10 17.37
N GLU A 226 11.18 -13.85 16.66
CA GLU A 226 12.32 -13.11 17.22
C GLU A 226 12.10 -11.58 17.21
N LEU A 227 11.17 -11.08 16.39
CA LEU A 227 10.98 -9.64 16.15
C LEU A 227 9.77 -9.02 16.85
N VAL A 228 8.85 -9.84 17.37
CA VAL A 228 7.65 -9.38 18.07
C VAL A 228 7.44 -10.31 19.27
N ASN A 229 7.66 -9.80 20.48
CA ASN A 229 7.24 -10.50 21.68
C ASN A 229 5.71 -10.68 21.59
N PRO A 230 5.14 -11.88 21.83
CA PRO A 230 3.68 -12.08 21.85
C PRO A 230 2.93 -11.13 22.79
N ASP A 231 3.61 -10.60 23.80
CA ASP A 231 3.08 -9.60 24.73
C ASP A 231 3.14 -8.15 24.19
N ASP A 232 3.88 -7.89 23.11
CA ASP A 232 4.07 -6.56 22.53
C ASP A 232 2.96 -6.24 21.51
N LEU A 233 1.83 -5.74 21.99
CA LEU A 233 0.83 -5.11 21.13
C LEU A 233 1.41 -3.81 20.55
N LEU A 234 1.56 -3.74 19.23
CA LEU A 234 2.03 -2.53 18.57
C LEU A 234 0.85 -1.58 18.29
N VAL A 235 0.81 -0.46 19.00
CA VAL A 235 -0.17 0.61 18.78
C VAL A 235 0.37 1.62 17.76
N TRP A 236 -0.32 1.77 16.64
CA TRP A 236 -0.02 2.73 15.59
C TRP A 236 -1.21 3.66 15.38
N LYS A 237 -1.05 4.94 15.74
CA LYS A 237 -2.01 5.98 15.35
C LYS A 237 -1.85 6.23 13.85
N LEU A 238 -2.86 5.87 13.08
CA LEU A 238 -2.79 5.97 11.63
C LEU A 238 -3.38 7.31 11.21
N ASN A 239 -2.56 8.07 10.52
CA ASN A 239 -2.92 9.39 10.04
C ASN A 239 -3.31 9.27 8.57
N SER A 240 -4.41 9.90 8.20
CA SER A 240 -4.59 10.34 6.82
C SER A 240 -4.07 11.77 6.70
N LEU A 241 -3.64 12.09 5.49
CA LEU A 241 -3.20 13.43 5.15
C LEU A 241 -4.28 14.11 4.31
N PRO A 242 -4.71 15.34 4.64
CA PRO A 242 -5.59 16.08 3.74
C PRO A 242 -4.92 16.27 2.38
N ALA A 243 -5.69 16.40 1.31
CA ALA A 243 -5.11 16.63 -0.02
C ALA A 243 -4.30 17.95 -0.03
N LEU A 244 -3.14 17.94 -0.70
CA LEU A 244 -2.35 19.15 -0.97
C LEU A 244 -2.81 19.78 -2.27
N ASP A 245 -2.71 21.12 -2.38
CA ASP A 245 -2.95 21.83 -3.63
C ASP A 245 -1.92 21.49 -4.71
N THR A 246 -0.69 21.17 -4.32
CA THR A 246 0.36 20.64 -5.21
C THR A 246 1.28 19.66 -4.48
N TRP A 247 1.95 18.78 -5.21
CA TRP A 247 3.05 17.94 -4.69
C TRP A 247 4.42 18.45 -5.14
N VAL A 248 4.45 19.36 -6.11
CA VAL A 248 5.65 19.88 -6.77
C VAL A 248 5.91 21.30 -6.30
N PHE A 249 7.13 21.56 -5.85
CA PHE A 249 7.49 22.86 -5.29
C PHE A 249 8.96 23.20 -5.50
N ARG A 250 9.34 24.41 -5.06
CA ARG A 250 10.67 25.02 -5.25
C ARG A 250 11.12 24.97 -6.71
N ASN A 251 10.50 25.81 -7.54
CA ASN A 251 10.76 25.94 -8.98
C ASN A 251 10.61 24.62 -9.78
N GLY A 252 9.77 23.70 -9.29
CA GLY A 252 9.54 22.42 -9.96
C GLY A 252 10.71 21.45 -9.86
N LYS A 253 11.51 21.55 -8.81
CA LYS A 253 12.68 20.68 -8.57
C LYS A 253 12.55 19.79 -7.34
N VAL A 254 11.47 19.97 -6.57
CA VAL A 254 11.16 19.15 -5.41
C VAL A 254 9.77 18.55 -5.58
N VAL A 255 9.62 17.26 -5.31
CA VAL A 255 8.33 16.55 -5.42
C VAL A 255 8.11 15.59 -4.26
N LEU A 256 6.85 15.47 -3.81
CA LEU A 256 6.44 14.47 -2.81
C LEU A 256 5.93 13.19 -3.48
N LEU A 257 6.16 12.02 -2.87
CA LEU A 257 5.57 10.75 -3.29
C LEU A 257 5.31 9.79 -2.12
N GLY A 258 4.46 8.78 -2.35
CA GLY A 258 4.05 7.86 -1.30
C GLY A 258 3.35 8.58 -0.14
N ASP A 259 3.56 8.10 1.08
CA ASP A 259 2.90 8.62 2.27
C ASP A 259 3.20 10.11 2.57
N SER A 260 4.28 10.70 2.04
CA SER A 260 4.51 12.16 2.19
C SER A 260 3.51 12.98 1.38
N ALA A 261 3.04 12.44 0.25
CA ALA A 261 2.07 13.07 -0.64
C ALA A 261 0.62 12.66 -0.29
N HIS A 262 0.38 11.36 -0.08
CA HIS A 262 -0.97 10.78 -0.04
C HIS A 262 -1.13 9.66 1.00
N ALA A 263 -0.56 9.83 2.21
CA ALA A 263 -0.86 8.90 3.31
C ALA A 263 -2.37 8.73 3.49
N MET A 264 -2.80 7.47 3.44
CA MET A 264 -4.21 7.07 3.42
C MET A 264 -4.51 6.02 4.48
N LEU A 265 -5.80 5.88 4.81
CA LEU A 265 -6.26 4.81 5.70
C LEU A 265 -6.07 3.43 5.02
N PRO A 266 -5.72 2.37 5.76
CA PRO A 266 -5.30 1.11 5.16
C PRO A 266 -6.47 0.21 4.72
N PHE A 267 -7.70 0.72 4.70
CA PHE A 267 -8.90 -0.05 4.36
C PHE A 267 -8.98 -0.38 2.86
N SER A 268 -8.27 0.36 2.02
CA SER A 268 -8.05 -0.01 0.61
C SER A 268 -6.99 -1.09 0.44
N GLY A 269 -6.07 -1.24 1.40
CA GLY A 269 -4.87 -2.09 1.25
C GLY A 269 -3.87 -1.58 0.20
N GLN A 270 -4.00 -0.34 -0.28
CA GLN A 270 -3.28 0.16 -1.46
C GLN A 270 -2.12 1.12 -1.17
N GLY A 271 -1.92 1.59 0.07
CA GLY A 271 -0.94 2.66 0.34
C GLY A 271 0.48 2.35 -0.20
N HIS A 272 0.96 1.12 -0.02
CA HIS A 272 2.22 0.69 -0.62
C HIS A 272 2.15 0.60 -2.15
N ALA A 273 1.10 -0.01 -2.69
CA ALA A 273 0.92 -0.14 -4.13
C ALA A 273 0.93 1.23 -4.84
N MET A 274 0.31 2.24 -4.23
CA MET A 274 0.35 3.62 -4.74
C MET A 274 1.76 4.20 -4.75
N ALA A 275 2.56 3.96 -3.71
CA ALA A 275 3.96 4.39 -3.68
C ALA A 275 4.83 3.67 -4.72
N ILE A 276 4.53 2.40 -5.03
CA ILE A 276 5.21 1.67 -6.12
C ILE A 276 4.79 2.21 -7.50
N GLU A 277 3.49 2.45 -7.72
CA GLU A 277 3.00 3.10 -8.94
C GLU A 277 3.63 4.49 -9.12
N ASP A 278 3.78 5.27 -8.04
CA ASP A 278 4.47 6.57 -8.08
C ASP A 278 5.92 6.43 -8.56
N SER A 279 6.65 5.43 -8.04
CA SER A 279 8.06 5.21 -8.39
C SER A 279 8.26 5.01 -9.89
N ILE A 280 7.36 4.25 -10.52
CA ILE A 280 7.41 3.95 -11.95
C ILE A 280 6.91 5.15 -12.75
N CYS A 281 5.79 5.75 -12.36
CA CYS A 281 5.27 6.93 -13.05
C CYS A 281 6.30 8.07 -13.07
N LEU A 282 6.99 8.30 -11.95
CA LEU A 282 8.02 9.34 -11.88
C LEU A 282 9.20 9.03 -12.79
N ALA A 283 9.67 7.78 -12.80
CA ALA A 283 10.75 7.35 -13.68
C ALA A 283 10.38 7.51 -15.16
N GLU A 284 9.17 7.12 -15.54
CA GLU A 284 8.63 7.32 -16.88
C GLU A 284 8.55 8.81 -17.24
N CYS A 285 8.03 9.65 -16.34
CA CYS A 285 7.97 11.09 -16.57
C CYS A 285 9.38 11.69 -16.78
N LEU A 286 10.36 11.29 -15.96
CA LEU A 286 11.73 11.79 -16.04
C LEU A 286 12.51 11.26 -17.25
N ALA A 287 12.21 10.06 -17.74
CA ALA A 287 12.82 9.51 -18.96
C ALA A 287 12.57 10.40 -20.21
N ARG A 288 11.58 11.30 -20.14
CA ARG A 288 11.22 12.25 -21.20
C ARG A 288 11.96 13.58 -21.09
N ALA A 289 12.62 13.86 -19.97
CA ALA A 289 13.45 15.05 -19.80
C ALA A 289 14.78 14.90 -20.56
N LYS A 290 15.15 15.91 -21.36
CA LYS A 290 16.40 15.94 -22.14
C LYS A 290 17.49 16.77 -21.46
N SER A 291 17.10 17.65 -20.55
CA SER A 291 18.01 18.45 -19.73
C SER A 291 17.37 18.77 -18.38
N THR A 292 18.14 19.40 -17.49
CA THR A 292 17.65 19.82 -16.18
C THR A 292 16.54 20.88 -16.27
N SER A 293 16.42 21.63 -17.38
CA SER A 293 15.33 22.58 -17.58
C SER A 293 13.97 21.93 -17.85
N ASP A 294 13.96 20.65 -18.25
CA ASP A 294 12.72 19.90 -18.52
C ASP A 294 12.12 19.26 -17.26
N ILE A 295 12.90 19.19 -16.17
CA ILE A 295 12.48 18.55 -14.91
C ILE A 295 11.14 19.11 -14.39
N PRO A 296 10.92 20.44 -14.30
CA PRO A 296 9.64 20.97 -13.81
C PRO A 296 8.43 20.42 -14.55
N LYS A 297 8.53 20.30 -15.89
CA LYS A 297 7.46 19.76 -16.72
C LYS A 297 7.24 18.26 -16.50
N ALA A 298 8.31 17.49 -16.29
CA ALA A 298 8.22 16.08 -15.96
C ALA A 298 7.54 15.86 -14.59
N LEU A 299 7.87 16.67 -13.58
CA LEU A 299 7.26 16.59 -12.26
C LEU A 299 5.78 17.03 -12.28
N GLU A 300 5.44 18.07 -13.06
CA GLU A 300 4.04 18.49 -13.28
C GLU A 300 3.20 17.37 -13.92
N MET A 301 3.76 16.66 -14.90
CA MET A 301 3.10 15.51 -15.53
C MET A 301 2.90 14.36 -14.53
N PHE A 302 3.93 14.06 -13.71
CA PHE A 302 3.81 13.07 -12.64
C PHE A 302 2.67 13.40 -11.67
N GLU A 303 2.60 14.64 -11.18
CA GLU A 303 1.52 15.06 -10.28
C GLU A 303 0.15 14.93 -10.96
N THR A 304 0.03 15.41 -12.21
CA THR A 304 -1.23 15.39 -12.98
C THR A 304 -1.78 13.97 -13.14
N ILE A 305 -0.90 12.98 -13.29
CA ILE A 305 -1.28 11.57 -13.45
C ILE A 305 -1.61 10.93 -12.09
N ARG A 306 -0.76 11.15 -11.09
CA ARG A 306 -0.81 10.38 -9.84
C ARG A 306 -1.78 10.92 -8.80
N LYS A 307 -1.97 12.24 -8.75
CA LYS A 307 -2.79 12.86 -7.72
C LYS A 307 -4.27 12.46 -7.81
N PRO A 308 -4.95 12.53 -8.98
CA PRO A 308 -6.34 12.07 -9.07
C PRO A 308 -6.50 10.58 -8.72
N ARG A 309 -5.53 9.75 -9.13
CA ARG A 309 -5.56 8.31 -8.85
C ARG A 309 -5.43 8.01 -7.36
N THR A 310 -4.46 8.61 -6.69
CA THR A 310 -4.24 8.36 -5.26
C THR A 310 -5.37 8.92 -4.41
N MET A 311 -5.98 10.05 -4.80
CA MET A 311 -7.19 10.58 -4.17
C MET A 311 -8.36 9.60 -4.28
N LEU A 312 -8.64 9.08 -5.48
CA LEU A 312 -9.71 8.09 -5.70
C LEU A 312 -9.55 6.85 -4.79
N VAL A 313 -8.32 6.35 -4.68
CA VAL A 313 -8.01 5.19 -3.83
C VAL A 313 -8.11 5.52 -2.34
N SER A 314 -7.73 6.73 -1.93
CA SER A 314 -7.85 7.22 -0.56
C SER A 314 -9.32 7.40 -0.15
N GLU A 315 -10.13 8.06 -0.98
CA GLU A 315 -11.57 8.25 -0.77
C GLU A 315 -12.31 6.92 -0.64
N PHE A 316 -11.95 5.94 -1.47
CA PHE A 316 -12.45 4.59 -1.34
C PHE A 316 -12.08 3.97 0.03
N GLY A 317 -10.83 4.13 0.46
CA GLY A 317 -10.38 3.68 1.78
C GLY A 317 -11.18 4.33 2.93
N GLU A 318 -11.48 5.62 2.83
CA GLU A 318 -12.31 6.33 3.82
C GLU A 318 -13.75 5.80 3.84
N SER A 319 -14.34 5.56 2.66
CA SER A 319 -15.68 4.95 2.54
C SER A 319 -15.74 3.55 3.16
N MET A 320 -14.72 2.72 2.93
CA MET A 320 -14.63 1.40 3.57
C MET A 320 -14.44 1.48 5.07
N ALA A 321 -13.62 2.42 5.55
CA ALA A 321 -13.45 2.65 6.99
C ALA A 321 -14.77 2.98 7.67
N HIS A 322 -15.58 3.86 7.06
CA HIS A 322 -16.92 4.16 7.54
C HIS A 322 -17.83 2.93 7.50
N THR A 323 -17.91 2.27 6.34
CA THR A 323 -18.79 1.11 6.13
C THR A 323 -18.51 0.01 7.14
N TRP A 324 -17.25 -0.35 7.37
CA TRP A 324 -16.85 -1.48 8.24
C TRP A 324 -17.06 -1.21 9.73
N GLN A 325 -17.27 0.04 10.12
CA GLN A 325 -17.33 0.49 11.51
C GLN A 325 -18.65 1.16 11.89
N LEU A 326 -19.70 0.95 11.09
CA LEU A 326 -21.04 1.49 11.40
C LEU A 326 -21.48 1.07 12.81
N PRO A 327 -22.07 1.98 13.60
CA PRO A 327 -22.73 1.61 14.85
C PRO A 327 -23.88 0.65 14.56
N ASP A 328 -24.25 -0.16 15.55
CA ASP A 328 -25.41 -1.04 15.43
C ASP A 328 -26.68 -0.20 15.24
N GLY A 329 -27.48 -0.52 14.22
CA GLY A 329 -28.61 0.32 13.81
C GLY A 329 -29.14 0.01 12.42
N GLU A 330 -30.04 0.85 11.93
CA GLU A 330 -30.70 0.64 10.63
C GLU A 330 -29.71 0.59 9.46
N GLU A 331 -28.80 1.56 9.37
CA GLU A 331 -27.78 1.65 8.32
C GLU A 331 -26.85 0.43 8.31
N GLN A 332 -26.51 -0.06 9.50
CA GLN A 332 -25.72 -1.27 9.66
C GLN A 332 -26.47 -2.51 9.15
N ARG A 333 -27.77 -2.66 9.43
CA ARG A 333 -28.56 -3.78 8.92
C ARG A 333 -28.70 -3.72 7.41
N LYS A 334 -28.93 -2.52 6.84
CA LYS A 334 -28.95 -2.30 5.38
C LYS A 334 -27.63 -2.72 4.75
N ARG A 335 -26.50 -2.34 5.35
CA ARG A 335 -25.17 -2.78 4.90
C ARG A 335 -25.07 -4.30 4.91
N ASP A 336 -25.39 -4.96 6.02
CA ASP A 336 -25.24 -6.41 6.13
C ASP A 336 -26.14 -7.15 5.11
N GLU A 337 -27.37 -6.69 4.92
CA GLU A 337 -28.28 -7.25 3.90
C GLU A 337 -27.77 -7.07 2.48
N LEU A 338 -27.18 -5.90 2.17
CA LEU A 338 -26.57 -5.63 0.87
C LEU A 338 -25.45 -6.64 0.60
N PHE A 339 -24.54 -6.83 1.55
CA PHE A 339 -23.41 -7.75 1.41
C PHE A 339 -23.83 -9.22 1.39
N LYS A 340 -24.87 -9.62 2.14
CA LYS A 340 -25.45 -10.98 2.09
C LYS A 340 -26.05 -11.32 0.72
N LYS A 341 -26.56 -10.34 0.00
CA LYS A 341 -27.15 -10.51 -1.35
C LYS A 341 -26.08 -10.57 -2.45
N MET A 342 -24.80 -10.38 -2.12
CA MET A 342 -23.72 -10.38 -3.12
C MET A 342 -23.36 -11.81 -3.54
N PRO A 343 -23.29 -12.10 -4.85
CA PRO A 343 -22.93 -13.42 -5.33
C PRO A 343 -21.43 -13.72 -5.12
N TYR A 344 -21.13 -14.91 -4.58
CA TYR A 344 -19.78 -15.48 -4.57
C TYR A 344 -19.45 -15.98 -5.99
N PHE A 345 -18.65 -15.22 -6.75
CA PHE A 345 -18.24 -15.61 -8.10
C PHE A 345 -16.85 -16.27 -8.11
N GLY A 346 -16.78 -17.52 -8.58
CA GLY A 346 -15.56 -18.18 -9.08
C GLY A 346 -15.44 -17.96 -10.60
N THR A 347 -14.25 -17.64 -11.10
CA THR A 347 -14.07 -16.96 -12.39
C THR A 347 -13.57 -17.88 -13.51
N SER A 348 -14.37 -18.86 -13.93
CA SER A 348 -13.93 -19.84 -14.95
C SER A 348 -13.91 -19.32 -16.39
N ASN A 349 -14.64 -18.25 -16.76
CA ASN A 349 -14.93 -17.93 -18.18
C ASN A 349 -14.62 -16.49 -18.64
N TRP A 350 -13.66 -15.78 -18.02
CA TRP A 350 -13.35 -14.37 -18.39
C TRP A 350 -12.12 -14.25 -19.29
N ASP A 351 -12.21 -13.46 -20.37
CA ASP A 351 -11.23 -13.39 -21.46
C ASP A 351 -10.13 -12.32 -21.26
N GLY A 352 -10.28 -11.47 -20.25
CA GLY A 352 -9.27 -10.47 -19.86
C GLY A 352 -9.05 -9.34 -20.86
N LYS A 353 -10.03 -9.07 -21.74
CA LYS A 353 -10.00 -7.99 -22.74
C LYS A 353 -10.86 -6.79 -22.38
N HIS A 354 -11.87 -6.96 -21.53
CA HIS A 354 -12.87 -5.95 -21.18
C HIS A 354 -12.92 -5.74 -19.66
N VAL A 355 -11.91 -5.05 -19.12
CA VAL A 355 -11.73 -4.88 -17.66
C VAL A 355 -12.70 -3.87 -17.05
N ASP A 356 -13.08 -2.85 -17.83
CA ASP A 356 -14.03 -1.79 -17.46
C ASP A 356 -15.46 -2.03 -17.98
N GLU A 357 -15.63 -3.01 -18.86
CA GLU A 357 -16.90 -3.40 -19.46
C GLU A 357 -17.25 -4.82 -18.98
N LEU A 358 -17.84 -4.92 -17.80
CA LEU A 358 -18.60 -6.11 -17.41
C LEU A 358 -20.08 -5.85 -17.75
N PRO A 359 -20.60 -6.30 -18.89
CA PRO A 359 -22.00 -6.08 -19.24
C PRO A 359 -22.88 -6.99 -18.36
N GLY A 360 -23.77 -6.40 -17.57
CA GLY A 360 -24.84 -7.11 -16.86
C GLY A 360 -24.61 -7.44 -15.38
N LEU A 361 -23.52 -7.00 -14.76
CA LEU A 361 -23.35 -7.10 -13.31
C LEU A 361 -23.65 -5.75 -12.64
N PRO A 362 -24.44 -5.70 -11.54
CA PRO A 362 -24.47 -4.51 -10.71
C PRO A 362 -23.04 -4.21 -10.22
N PRO A 363 -22.66 -2.93 -10.05
CA PRO A 363 -21.33 -2.57 -9.56
C PRO A 363 -21.14 -3.20 -8.19
N ASP A 364 -20.38 -4.29 -8.16
CA ASP A 364 -20.02 -4.97 -6.93
C ASP A 364 -19.04 -4.03 -6.19
N PRO A 365 -19.40 -3.48 -5.01
CA PRO A 365 -18.49 -2.68 -4.19
C PRO A 365 -17.27 -3.44 -3.65
N LEU A 366 -16.93 -4.63 -4.15
CA LEU A 366 -15.68 -5.36 -3.94
C LEU A 366 -14.96 -5.71 -5.27
N TYR A 367 -15.49 -5.27 -6.41
CA TYR A 367 -14.84 -5.37 -7.73
C TYR A 367 -14.29 -3.99 -8.12
N PHE A 368 -12.96 -3.85 -8.11
CA PHE A 368 -12.27 -2.58 -8.37
C PHE A 368 -11.31 -2.68 -9.55
N PRO A 369 -11.78 -2.87 -10.79
CA PRO A 369 -10.93 -2.93 -11.97
C PRO A 369 -10.08 -1.66 -12.08
N TYR A 370 -10.70 -0.49 -11.88
CA TYR A 370 -10.02 0.81 -11.84
C TYR A 370 -8.87 0.88 -10.81
N MET A 371 -8.87 0.01 -9.80
CA MET A 371 -7.85 -0.04 -8.75
C MET A 371 -6.82 -1.16 -9.00
N LEU A 372 -7.28 -2.40 -9.14
CA LEU A 372 -6.43 -3.60 -9.15
C LEU A 372 -5.90 -3.97 -10.54
N ALA A 373 -6.53 -3.48 -11.61
CA ALA A 373 -6.12 -3.77 -12.99
C ALA A 373 -5.34 -2.64 -13.65
N HIS A 374 -5.28 -1.46 -13.01
CA HIS A 374 -4.61 -0.28 -13.55
C HIS A 374 -3.15 -0.57 -13.90
N ASP A 375 -2.77 -0.16 -15.10
CA ASP A 375 -1.40 -0.20 -15.58
C ASP A 375 -0.85 1.23 -15.63
N VAL A 376 0.07 1.53 -14.71
CA VAL A 376 0.65 2.87 -14.64
C VAL A 376 1.60 3.15 -15.81
N VAL A 377 2.24 2.12 -16.40
CA VAL A 377 3.21 2.28 -17.48
C VAL A 377 2.49 2.62 -18.77
N ASP A 378 1.46 1.83 -19.12
CA ASP A 378 0.63 2.07 -20.29
C ASP A 378 -0.07 3.43 -20.17
N PHE A 379 -0.62 3.75 -18.99
CA PHE A 379 -1.30 5.02 -18.77
C PHE A 379 -0.39 6.23 -18.97
N VAL A 380 0.86 6.21 -18.47
CA VAL A 380 1.81 7.31 -18.68
C VAL A 380 2.23 7.41 -20.15
N SER A 381 2.32 6.27 -20.85
CA SER A 381 2.65 6.22 -22.28
C SER A 381 1.55 6.84 -23.14
N GLU A 382 0.29 6.51 -22.88
CA GLU A 382 -0.88 7.05 -23.60
C GLU A 382 -1.13 8.54 -23.31
N ASN A 383 -0.83 8.99 -22.10
CA ASN A 383 -1.12 10.35 -21.64
C ASN A 383 0.08 11.30 -21.72
N SER A 384 1.12 10.93 -22.48
CA SER A 384 2.43 11.63 -22.54
C SER A 384 2.40 13.06 -23.08
N ARG A 385 1.23 13.56 -23.52
CA ARG A 385 1.03 14.92 -24.08
C ARG A 385 0.28 15.87 -23.13
N ILE A 386 -0.18 15.39 -21.98
CA ILE A 386 -1.06 16.14 -21.09
C ILE A 386 -0.22 17.04 -20.18
N THR A 387 -0.50 18.35 -20.22
CA THR A 387 0.22 19.32 -19.40
C THR A 387 -0.65 20.14 -18.46
N LYS A 388 -1.99 20.23 -18.60
CA LYS A 388 -2.80 21.18 -17.78
C LYS A 388 -4.27 20.84 -17.50
N GLN A 389 -4.72 19.59 -17.65
CA GLN A 389 -6.10 19.22 -17.28
C GLN A 389 -6.12 18.06 -16.29
N PRO A 390 -6.97 18.10 -15.24
CA PRO A 390 -7.20 16.92 -14.42
C PRO A 390 -7.74 15.82 -15.32
N LEU A 391 -7.01 14.72 -15.42
CA LEU A 391 -7.47 13.53 -16.08
C LEU A 391 -8.67 13.01 -15.28
N ILE A 392 -9.88 13.32 -15.77
CA ILE A 392 -11.02 12.47 -15.48
C ILE A 392 -10.66 11.12 -16.08
N VAL A 393 -10.48 10.10 -15.24
CA VAL A 393 -10.40 8.71 -15.69
C VAL A 393 -11.75 8.42 -16.37
N ARG A 394 -11.85 8.73 -17.66
CA ARG A 394 -13.03 8.48 -18.47
C ARG A 394 -12.97 7.02 -18.88
N ARG A 395 -14.04 6.28 -18.58
CA ARG A 395 -14.36 4.99 -19.21
C ARG A 395 -14.34 5.22 -20.71
N GLN A 396 -13.35 4.69 -21.42
CA GLN A 396 -13.27 4.84 -22.86
C GLN A 396 -13.11 3.47 -23.49
N THR A 397 -14.11 3.19 -24.33
CA THR A 397 -14.38 1.97 -25.08
C THR A 397 -13.48 1.88 -26.32
N ASP A 398 -13.19 0.64 -26.72
CA ASP A 398 -12.62 0.19 -28.00
C ASP A 398 -11.10 0.04 -28.18
N ASP A 399 -10.73 -1.25 -28.14
CA ASP A 399 -10.15 -2.10 -29.20
C ASP A 399 -8.65 -2.13 -29.56
N SER A 400 -8.17 -3.38 -29.46
CA SER A 400 -7.07 -4.06 -30.16
C SER A 400 -5.63 -3.91 -29.63
N THR A 401 -5.14 -4.95 -28.94
CA THR A 401 -3.82 -5.58 -29.19
C THR A 401 -3.74 -6.98 -28.55
N HIS A 402 -3.08 -7.92 -29.24
CA HIS A 402 -2.93 -9.34 -28.89
C HIS A 402 -1.61 -9.60 -28.14
N PHE A 403 -1.61 -10.40 -27.06
CA PHE A 403 -0.38 -10.98 -26.48
C PHE A 403 -0.56 -12.37 -25.82
N GLY A 404 0.26 -13.33 -26.28
CA GLY A 404 1.04 -14.35 -25.54
C GLY A 404 0.34 -15.46 -24.70
N PRO A 405 0.79 -16.73 -24.77
CA PRO A 405 0.18 -17.85 -24.04
C PRO A 405 0.52 -17.88 -22.54
N ARG A 406 -0.45 -18.36 -21.75
CA ARG A 406 -0.44 -18.55 -20.29
C ARG A 406 0.57 -19.61 -19.86
N VAL A 407 1.31 -19.38 -18.77
CA VAL A 407 2.05 -20.43 -18.06
C VAL A 407 1.33 -20.75 -16.74
N GLN A 408 0.87 -22.00 -16.61
CA GLN A 408 0.40 -22.59 -15.35
C GLN A 408 1.62 -23.12 -14.58
N GLY A 409 1.95 -22.51 -13.44
CA GLY A 409 2.90 -23.04 -12.48
C GLY A 409 2.18 -23.51 -11.22
N ASN A 410 2.09 -24.82 -11.02
CA ASN A 410 1.67 -25.41 -9.75
C ASN A 410 2.87 -25.44 -8.80
N TYR A 411 3.00 -24.41 -7.97
CA TYR A 411 3.89 -24.43 -6.82
C TYR A 411 3.05 -24.64 -5.56
N PHE A 412 3.09 -25.88 -5.05
CA PHE A 412 2.67 -26.23 -3.71
C PHE A 412 3.89 -26.04 -2.80
N LEU A 413 3.83 -25.07 -1.89
CA LEU A 413 4.73 -25.03 -0.74
C LEU A 413 4.04 -25.87 0.35
N GLU A 414 4.75 -26.80 0.96
CA GLU A 414 4.23 -27.71 1.98
C GLU A 414 3.59 -26.93 3.16
N ASP A 415 2.54 -27.51 3.75
CA ASP A 415 1.66 -26.98 4.83
C ASP A 415 2.37 -26.75 6.19
N THR A 416 3.63 -26.31 6.19
CA THR A 416 4.40 -26.13 7.43
C THR A 416 4.45 -24.66 7.84
N ASP A 417 3.70 -24.39 8.91
CA ASP A 417 3.72 -23.22 9.80
C ASP A 417 3.25 -21.88 9.21
N LEU A 418 1.93 -21.64 9.21
CA LEU A 418 1.33 -20.31 9.06
C LEU A 418 1.02 -19.70 10.43
N SER A 419 1.36 -18.44 10.68
CA SER A 419 0.87 -17.57 11.75
C SER A 419 -0.30 -16.69 11.27
N CYS A 420 -1.01 -16.01 12.18
CA CYS A 420 -2.06 -15.07 11.80
C CYS A 420 -1.77 -13.68 12.33
N TYR A 421 -1.73 -12.72 11.41
CA TYR A 421 -1.47 -11.33 11.70
C TYR A 421 -2.78 -10.54 11.79
N PHE A 422 -2.99 -9.88 12.93
CA PHE A 422 -4.20 -9.13 13.24
C PHE A 422 -3.97 -7.64 13.21
N LYS A 423 -4.93 -6.94 12.63
CA LYS A 423 -5.09 -5.47 12.68
C LYS A 423 -6.45 -5.17 13.28
N LEU A 424 -6.50 -4.58 14.46
CA LEU A 424 -7.70 -3.94 14.98
C LEU A 424 -7.64 -2.45 14.62
N ALA A 425 -8.65 -1.96 13.92
CA ALA A 425 -8.84 -0.54 13.67
C ALA A 425 -10.01 -0.04 14.51
N ALA A 426 -9.81 1.05 15.26
CA ALA A 426 -10.82 1.63 16.14
C ALA A 426 -10.82 3.16 16.08
N GLN A 427 -12.00 3.76 16.14
CA GLN A 427 -12.15 5.21 16.28
C GLN A 427 -11.62 5.67 17.66
N PRO A 428 -11.02 6.87 17.79
CA PRO A 428 -10.45 7.36 19.05
C PRO A 428 -11.43 7.38 20.23
N SER A 429 -12.71 7.64 19.98
CA SER A 429 -13.77 7.64 21.00
C SER A 429 -14.11 6.24 21.53
N ALA A 430 -13.72 5.18 20.82
CA ALA A 430 -14.00 3.79 21.16
C ALA A 430 -12.81 3.07 21.82
N SER A 431 -11.74 3.78 22.18
CA SER A 431 -10.52 3.20 22.76
C SER A 431 -10.25 3.69 24.19
N SER A 432 -10.61 2.89 25.20
CA SER A 432 -9.77 2.80 26.40
C SER A 432 -8.63 1.82 26.09
N GLU A 433 -7.38 2.21 26.31
CA GLU A 433 -6.19 1.40 25.96
C GLU A 433 -6.30 -0.01 26.54
N GLU A 434 -6.79 -0.17 27.77
CA GLU A 434 -6.92 -1.46 28.45
C GLU A 434 -7.93 -2.43 27.81
N ALA A 435 -9.06 -1.95 27.31
CA ALA A 435 -10.02 -2.79 26.61
C ALA A 435 -9.41 -3.26 25.27
N VAL A 436 -8.81 -2.33 24.53
CA VAL A 436 -8.23 -2.62 23.21
C VAL A 436 -7.08 -3.65 23.26
N MET A 437 -6.26 -3.62 24.32
CA MET A 437 -5.19 -4.62 24.53
C MET A 437 -5.70 -6.05 24.65
N LYS A 438 -6.92 -6.25 25.17
CA LYS A 438 -7.53 -7.57 25.35
C LYS A 438 -8.26 -8.09 24.11
N ALA A 439 -8.54 -7.26 23.10
CA ALA A 439 -9.37 -7.64 21.94
C ALA A 439 -8.74 -8.69 21.01
N PRO A 440 -7.46 -8.56 20.58
CA PRO A 440 -6.82 -9.56 19.73
C PRO A 440 -6.59 -10.86 20.50
N LEU A 441 -6.23 -10.80 21.79
CA LEU A 441 -6.14 -11.98 22.64
C LEU A 441 -7.50 -12.66 22.86
N ALA A 442 -8.58 -11.90 23.03
CA ALA A 442 -9.93 -12.44 23.17
C ALA A 442 -10.42 -13.07 21.86
N ALA A 443 -10.04 -12.54 20.69
CA ALA A 443 -10.31 -13.17 19.40
C ALA A 443 -9.62 -14.54 19.23
N VAL A 444 -8.54 -14.77 19.97
CA VAL A 444 -7.74 -16.00 19.96
C VAL A 444 -8.23 -17.03 20.99
N GLN A 445 -9.01 -16.63 22.00
CA GLN A 445 -9.51 -17.54 23.03
C GLN A 445 -10.82 -18.25 22.65
N SER A 446 -11.57 -17.73 21.68
CA SER A 446 -12.69 -18.37 20.93
C SER A 446 -13.54 -17.29 20.24
N LEU A 447 -14.36 -17.68 19.25
CA LEU A 447 -15.46 -16.82 18.74
C LEU A 447 -16.40 -16.33 19.86
N ARG A 448 -16.47 -17.04 21.00
CA ARG A 448 -17.21 -16.63 22.21
C ARG A 448 -16.52 -15.52 22.99
N ALA A 449 -15.19 -15.48 23.03
CA ALA A 449 -14.44 -14.43 23.71
C ALA A 449 -14.42 -13.10 22.91
N VAL A 450 -14.58 -13.17 21.58
CA VAL A 450 -14.98 -12.00 20.79
C VAL A 450 -16.30 -11.46 21.36
N LYS A 451 -17.36 -12.27 21.45
CA LYS A 451 -18.66 -11.81 22.00
C LYS A 451 -18.54 -11.12 23.37
N SER A 452 -17.71 -11.62 24.29
CA SER A 452 -17.49 -11.01 25.62
C SER A 452 -16.62 -9.74 25.62
N TYR A 453 -15.81 -9.51 24.57
CA TYR A 453 -15.06 -8.26 24.41
C TYR A 453 -15.94 -7.08 23.96
N TRP A 454 -17.01 -7.39 23.22
CA TRP A 454 -17.88 -6.39 22.64
C TRP A 454 -19.11 -6.04 23.48
N SER A 455 -19.53 -6.94 24.39
CA SER A 455 -20.46 -6.67 25.50
C SER A 455 -19.80 -5.89 26.62
#